data_AF-A0A8T6WFN4-F1
#
_entry.id   AF-A0A8T6WFN4-F1
#
_cell.length_a   1.000
_cell.length_b   1.000
_cell.length_c   1.000
_cell.angle_alpha   90.00
_cell.angle_beta   90.00
_cell.angle_gamma   90.00
#
_symmetry.space_group_name_H-M   'P 1'
#
loop_
_entity.id
_entity.type
_entity.pdbx_description
1 polymer ?
#
loop_
_entity_poly.entity_id
_entity_poly.type
_entity_poly.pdbx_seq_one_letter_code
_entity_poly.pdbx_strand_id
1 'polypeptide(L)'
;MLSGKRIILGVTGGIAAYKAAFLLRALQKAGAEVRVTMTPSATRFVGAETFSSLSKHEVAVDVFPENSSATQSWTQHISWGEWADLFVIAPCTANTLSKIAAGAADNMLTSTVLAARCPLLICPTMDGEMYESPAVQKNLNTVQEFGYHLLEPEEGYLASGLEGKGRLPDTDLILEECNAILKKNKSEGPLSGQKVVVTAGPTREHIDPVRFISNPSSGKMGFAMAEAAERLGADVTLIHGPVNISNPAGITSIEIESANELFEKVKEHANADVIIMTAAVSDFSPKEVHSQKVKKDTADSTIQLKKTPDILAWLGDQK
;
A
#
# COMPACT_ATOMS: atom_id res chain seq x y z
N MET A 1 10.38 3.89 -6.92
CA MET A 1 9.73 2.66 -7.39
C MET A 1 8.37 2.61 -6.71
N LEU A 2 7.29 2.67 -7.50
CA LEU A 2 5.92 2.65 -6.99
C LEU A 2 5.37 1.21 -6.84
N SER A 3 6.24 0.21 -6.98
CA SER A 3 5.88 -1.21 -6.92
C SER A 3 5.21 -1.55 -5.59
N GLY A 4 4.00 -2.09 -5.67
CA GLY A 4 3.18 -2.47 -4.51
C GLY A 4 2.53 -1.29 -3.77
N LYS A 5 2.72 -0.05 -4.22
CA LYS A 5 2.09 1.12 -3.59
C LYS A 5 0.65 1.30 -4.07
N ARG A 6 -0.23 1.62 -3.13
CA ARG A 6 -1.66 1.82 -3.34
C ARG A 6 -1.93 3.31 -3.55
N ILE A 7 -2.39 3.67 -4.74
CA ILE A 7 -2.58 5.08 -5.11
C ILE A 7 -4.05 5.32 -5.45
N ILE A 8 -4.62 6.37 -4.87
CA ILE A 8 -5.89 6.91 -5.37
C ILE A 8 -5.57 8.02 -6.36
N LEU A 9 -6.14 7.92 -7.55
CA LEU A 9 -6.12 8.97 -8.56
C LEU A 9 -7.47 9.69 -8.58
N GLY A 10 -7.48 10.93 -8.10
CA GLY A 10 -8.62 11.85 -8.15
C GLY A 10 -8.62 12.66 -9.44
N VAL A 11 -9.69 12.57 -10.22
CA VAL A 11 -9.84 13.29 -11.49
C VAL A 11 -10.95 14.35 -11.38
N THR A 12 -10.61 15.60 -11.65
CA THR A 12 -11.56 16.73 -11.56
C THR A 12 -11.98 17.25 -12.94
N GLY A 13 -13.11 17.98 -12.99
CA GLY A 13 -13.74 18.42 -14.24
C GLY A 13 -13.05 19.59 -14.94
N GLY A 14 -11.96 19.31 -15.64
CA GLY A 14 -11.29 20.27 -16.54
C GLY A 14 -10.81 19.60 -17.83
N ILE A 15 -10.42 20.40 -18.83
CA ILE A 15 -10.02 19.89 -20.14
C ILE A 15 -8.84 18.90 -20.07
N ALA A 16 -7.97 19.02 -19.07
CA ALA A 16 -6.85 18.09 -18.87
C ALA A 16 -7.27 16.73 -18.29
N ALA A 17 -8.55 16.45 -18.03
CA ALA A 17 -9.01 15.18 -17.45
C ALA A 17 -8.61 13.96 -18.31
N TYR A 18 -8.54 14.11 -19.65
CA TYR A 18 -8.08 13.02 -20.52
C TYR A 18 -6.61 12.63 -20.27
N LYS A 19 -5.77 13.58 -19.80
CA LYS A 19 -4.37 13.28 -19.45
C LYS A 19 -4.27 12.32 -18.27
N ALA A 20 -5.26 12.29 -17.39
CA ALA A 20 -5.28 11.38 -16.24
C ALA A 20 -5.32 9.90 -16.67
N ALA A 21 -5.83 9.57 -17.85
CA ALA A 21 -5.80 8.20 -18.38
C ALA A 21 -4.37 7.72 -18.67
N PHE A 22 -3.51 8.63 -19.17
CA PHE A 22 -2.08 8.34 -19.38
C PHE A 22 -1.36 8.22 -18.04
N LEU A 23 -1.64 9.13 -17.10
CA LEU A 23 -1.09 9.08 -15.75
C LEU A 23 -1.43 7.76 -15.04
N LEU A 24 -2.69 7.29 -15.11
CA LEU A 24 -3.09 5.98 -14.59
C LEU A 24 -2.21 4.86 -15.14
N ARG A 25 -1.99 4.83 -16.45
CA ARG A 25 -1.16 3.79 -17.09
C ARG A 25 0.30 3.88 -16.68
N ALA A 26 0.82 5.10 -16.52
CA ALA A 26 2.19 5.33 -16.09
C ALA A 26 2.40 4.88 -14.63
N LEU A 27 1.45 5.16 -13.73
CA LEU A 27 1.44 4.67 -12.35
C LEU A 27 1.40 3.13 -12.29
N GLN A 28 0.53 2.50 -13.07
CA GLN A 28 0.46 1.04 -13.18
C GLN A 28 1.76 0.43 -13.72
N LYS A 29 2.37 1.03 -14.75
CA LYS A 29 3.65 0.59 -15.32
C LYS A 29 4.79 0.71 -14.30
N ALA A 30 4.72 1.69 -13.40
CA ALA A 30 5.63 1.84 -12.28
C ALA A 30 5.37 0.86 -11.12
N GLY A 31 4.36 -0.02 -11.25
CA GLY A 31 4.03 -1.10 -10.32
C GLY A 31 2.99 -0.75 -9.24
N ALA A 32 2.33 0.40 -9.34
CA ALA A 32 1.32 0.82 -8.38
C ALA A 32 -0.03 0.11 -8.61
N GLU A 33 -0.72 -0.20 -7.51
CA GLU A 33 -2.15 -0.54 -7.53
C GLU A 33 -2.94 0.77 -7.49
N VAL A 34 -3.75 1.04 -8.51
CA VAL A 34 -4.42 2.35 -8.66
C VAL A 34 -5.93 2.20 -8.64
N ARG A 35 -6.58 2.97 -7.77
CA ARG A 35 -8.04 3.18 -7.76
C ARG A 35 -8.34 4.60 -8.21
N VAL A 36 -9.44 4.78 -8.94
CA VAL A 36 -9.80 6.09 -9.50
C VAL A 36 -11.09 6.59 -8.87
N THR A 37 -11.07 7.85 -8.44
CA THR A 37 -12.29 8.58 -8.07
C THR A 37 -12.40 9.83 -8.94
N MET A 38 -13.63 10.19 -9.32
CA MET A 38 -13.88 11.31 -10.21
C MET A 38 -14.89 12.26 -9.57
N THR A 39 -14.78 13.56 -9.84
CA THR A 39 -15.91 14.47 -9.60
C THR A 39 -17.01 14.22 -10.63
N PRO A 40 -18.29 14.49 -10.32
CA PRO A 40 -19.36 14.44 -11.31
C PRO A 40 -19.09 15.28 -12.56
N SER A 41 -18.39 16.42 -12.43
CA SER A 41 -18.02 17.24 -13.60
C SER A 41 -16.92 16.62 -14.48
N ALA A 42 -16.09 15.73 -13.94
CA ALA A 42 -15.02 15.06 -14.70
C ALA A 42 -15.57 14.01 -15.66
N THR A 43 -16.68 13.36 -15.32
CA THR A 43 -17.33 12.34 -16.17
C THR A 43 -17.83 12.91 -17.49
N ARG A 44 -18.02 14.24 -17.56
CA ARG A 44 -18.38 14.97 -18.78
C ARG A 44 -17.22 15.17 -19.76
N PHE A 45 -15.97 15.05 -19.30
CA PHE A 45 -14.78 15.17 -20.15
C PHE A 45 -14.25 13.80 -20.56
N VAL A 46 -14.28 12.83 -19.66
CA VAL A 46 -13.86 11.45 -19.88
C VAL A 46 -14.81 10.52 -19.13
N GLY A 47 -15.36 9.50 -19.79
CA GLY A 47 -16.27 8.55 -19.16
C GLY A 47 -15.58 7.72 -18.07
N ALA A 48 -16.30 7.43 -16.99
CA ALA A 48 -15.81 6.59 -15.89
C ALA A 48 -15.41 5.18 -16.37
N GLU A 49 -16.06 4.68 -17.42
CA GLU A 49 -15.80 3.40 -18.07
C GLU A 49 -14.37 3.30 -18.62
N THR A 50 -13.78 4.43 -19.05
CA THR A 50 -12.38 4.47 -19.50
C THR A 50 -11.46 4.10 -18.35
N PHE A 51 -11.64 4.75 -17.20
CA PHE A 51 -10.83 4.49 -16.01
C PHE A 51 -11.12 3.14 -15.40
N SER A 52 -12.38 2.67 -15.43
CA SER A 52 -12.73 1.35 -14.91
C SER A 52 -12.07 0.23 -15.73
N SER A 53 -12.10 0.36 -17.06
CA SER A 53 -11.46 -0.60 -17.97
C SER A 53 -9.94 -0.63 -17.81
N LEU A 54 -9.31 0.54 -17.64
CA LEU A 54 -7.84 0.65 -17.49
C LEU A 54 -7.37 0.20 -16.10
N SER A 55 -8.09 0.57 -15.04
CA SER A 55 -7.73 0.25 -13.66
C SER A 55 -8.13 -1.18 -13.26
N LYS A 56 -9.10 -1.79 -13.97
CA LYS A 56 -9.79 -3.04 -13.58
C LYS A 56 -10.52 -2.95 -12.24
N HIS A 57 -10.86 -1.73 -11.83
CA HIS A 57 -11.59 -1.44 -10.60
C HIS A 57 -12.81 -0.56 -10.91
N GLU A 58 -13.79 -0.58 -10.02
CA GLU A 58 -14.89 0.38 -10.08
C GLU A 58 -14.38 1.81 -9.85
N VAL A 59 -14.97 2.76 -10.56
CA VAL A 59 -14.64 4.18 -10.45
C VAL A 59 -15.71 4.86 -9.61
N ALA A 60 -15.31 5.40 -8.46
CA ALA A 60 -16.24 5.97 -7.51
C ALA A 60 -16.42 7.48 -7.75
N VAL A 61 -17.66 7.93 -7.95
CA VAL A 61 -18.01 9.32 -8.28
C VAL A 61 -18.76 9.99 -7.12
N ASP A 62 -19.82 9.34 -6.65
CA ASP A 62 -20.67 9.82 -5.57
C ASP A 62 -20.55 8.92 -4.34
N VAL A 63 -20.77 9.50 -3.16
CA VAL A 63 -20.77 8.76 -1.89
C VAL A 63 -21.98 7.82 -1.80
N PHE A 64 -23.08 8.20 -2.45
CA PHE A 64 -24.34 7.46 -2.48
C PHE A 64 -24.75 7.18 -3.93
N PRO A 65 -24.28 6.08 -4.54
CA PRO A 65 -24.63 5.73 -5.92
C PRO A 65 -26.11 5.34 -6.01
N GLU A 66 -26.84 5.85 -7.01
CA GLU A 66 -28.26 5.51 -7.19
C GLU A 66 -28.52 4.01 -7.46
N ASN A 67 -27.51 3.29 -7.97
CA ASN A 67 -27.60 1.88 -8.36
C ASN A 67 -26.82 0.92 -7.44
N SER A 68 -26.40 1.34 -6.25
CA SER A 68 -25.66 0.45 -5.34
C SER A 68 -26.59 -0.59 -4.72
N SER A 69 -26.32 -1.88 -4.97
CA SER A 69 -26.88 -2.94 -4.12
C SER A 69 -26.48 -2.68 -2.66
N ALA A 70 -27.38 -2.95 -1.71
CA ALA A 70 -27.30 -2.59 -0.28
C ALA A 70 -26.04 -3.06 0.50
N THR A 71 -25.05 -3.64 -0.18
CA THR A 71 -23.78 -4.15 0.35
C THR A 71 -22.54 -3.41 -0.16
N GLN A 72 -22.65 -2.47 -1.12
CA GLN A 72 -21.53 -1.57 -1.46
C GLN A 72 -21.51 -0.40 -0.48
N SER A 73 -20.51 -0.46 0.40
CA SER A 73 -20.45 0.23 1.68
C SER A 73 -20.55 1.76 1.57
N TRP A 74 -21.51 2.36 2.29
CA TRP A 74 -21.58 3.82 2.53
C TRP A 74 -20.27 4.40 3.14
N THR A 75 -19.38 3.53 3.63
CA THR A 75 -18.05 3.90 4.17
C THR A 75 -16.92 3.79 3.15
N GLN A 76 -17.21 3.67 1.84
CA GLN A 76 -16.18 3.49 0.82
C GLN A 76 -15.10 4.60 0.88
N HIS A 77 -15.51 5.86 1.06
CA HIS A 77 -14.60 7.01 1.22
C HIS A 77 -13.63 6.85 2.41
N ILE A 78 -14.07 6.22 3.50
CA ILE A 78 -13.21 5.89 4.65
C ILE A 78 -12.23 4.78 4.29
N SER A 79 -12.75 3.65 3.82
CA SER A 79 -11.91 2.49 3.49
C SER A 79 -10.87 2.78 2.41
N TRP A 80 -11.19 3.67 1.46
CA TRP A 80 -10.26 4.11 0.42
C TRP A 80 -9.20 5.03 1.01
N GLY A 81 -9.59 6.00 1.85
CA GLY A 81 -8.65 6.86 2.57
C GLY A 81 -7.66 6.10 3.46
N GLU A 82 -8.09 4.98 4.06
CA GLU A 82 -7.24 4.07 4.85
C GLU A 82 -6.39 3.11 3.99
N TRP A 83 -6.85 2.79 2.78
CA TRP A 83 -6.18 1.85 1.89
C TRP A 83 -5.00 2.47 1.14
N ALA A 84 -5.06 3.76 0.84
CA ALA A 84 -4.08 4.45 0.01
C ALA A 84 -2.78 4.77 0.74
N ASP A 85 -1.64 4.60 0.06
CA ASP A 85 -0.32 5.10 0.46
C ASP A 85 -0.04 6.52 -0.07
N LEU A 86 -0.76 6.94 -1.11
CA LEU A 86 -0.71 8.29 -1.70
C LEU A 86 -2.04 8.61 -2.39
N PHE A 87 -2.53 9.84 -2.25
CA PHE A 87 -3.68 10.34 -2.99
C PHE A 87 -3.26 11.47 -3.92
N VAL A 88 -3.30 11.20 -5.24
CA VAL A 88 -2.94 12.16 -6.29
C VAL A 88 -4.21 12.75 -6.90
N ILE A 89 -4.34 14.07 -6.94
CA ILE A 89 -5.45 14.78 -7.60
C ILE A 89 -4.91 15.49 -8.84
N ALA A 90 -5.13 14.89 -10.01
CA ALA A 90 -4.55 15.33 -11.27
C ALA A 90 -5.51 15.05 -12.44
N PRO A 91 -6.07 16.09 -13.10
CA PRO A 91 -5.98 17.51 -12.74
C PRO A 91 -6.80 17.85 -11.49
N CYS A 92 -6.42 18.93 -10.79
CA CYS A 92 -7.22 19.58 -9.74
C CYS A 92 -7.70 20.96 -10.21
N THR A 93 -9.01 21.11 -10.48
CA THR A 93 -9.59 22.39 -10.87
C THR A 93 -9.72 23.34 -9.68
N ALA A 94 -9.83 24.65 -9.96
CA ALA A 94 -10.07 25.69 -8.96
C ALA A 94 -11.28 25.38 -8.05
N ASN A 95 -12.34 24.79 -8.61
CA ASN A 95 -13.54 24.42 -7.86
C ASN A 95 -13.25 23.31 -6.84
N THR A 96 -12.58 22.23 -7.23
CA THR A 96 -12.22 21.16 -6.30
C THR A 96 -11.20 21.64 -5.28
N LEU A 97 -10.21 22.44 -5.69
CA LEU A 97 -9.25 23.06 -4.77
C LEU A 97 -9.94 23.91 -3.70
N SER A 98 -10.93 24.73 -4.08
CA SER A 98 -11.72 25.53 -3.15
C SER A 98 -12.49 24.66 -2.15
N LYS A 99 -13.10 23.56 -2.62
CA LYS A 99 -13.79 22.60 -1.76
C LYS A 99 -12.84 21.93 -0.76
N ILE A 100 -11.66 21.53 -1.20
CA ILE A 100 -10.63 20.94 -0.34
C ILE A 100 -10.19 21.94 0.72
N ALA A 101 -9.86 23.17 0.32
CA ALA A 101 -9.43 24.23 1.25
C ALA A 101 -10.52 24.58 2.30
N ALA A 102 -11.80 24.46 1.93
CA ALA A 102 -12.93 24.70 2.82
C ALA A 102 -13.42 23.47 3.60
N GLY A 103 -12.86 22.28 3.37
CA GLY A 103 -13.29 21.04 4.00
C GLY A 103 -14.69 20.56 3.55
N ALA A 104 -15.12 20.88 2.34
CA ALA A 104 -16.39 20.40 1.79
C ALA A 104 -16.29 18.93 1.38
N ALA A 105 -17.36 18.16 1.59
CA ALA A 105 -17.42 16.71 1.35
C ALA A 105 -18.69 16.31 0.58
N ASP A 106 -18.85 16.83 -0.64
CA ASP A 106 -20.10 16.72 -1.40
C ASP A 106 -20.06 15.70 -2.56
N ASN A 107 -18.93 15.01 -2.73
CA ASN A 107 -18.75 13.92 -3.69
C ASN A 107 -17.71 12.92 -3.15
N MET A 108 -17.52 11.80 -3.84
CA MET A 108 -16.60 10.75 -3.38
C MET A 108 -15.16 11.25 -3.22
N LEU A 109 -14.66 12.03 -4.19
CA LEU A 109 -13.28 12.53 -4.17
C LEU A 109 -13.04 13.40 -2.95
N THR A 110 -13.86 14.43 -2.74
CA THR A 110 -13.71 15.38 -1.63
C THR A 110 -13.96 14.74 -0.26
N SER A 111 -14.88 13.78 -0.17
CA SER A 111 -15.10 13.00 1.06
C SER A 111 -13.90 12.10 1.40
N THR A 112 -13.29 11.50 0.38
CA THR A 112 -12.10 10.65 0.56
C THR A 112 -10.89 11.49 0.97
N VAL A 113 -10.77 12.73 0.49
CA VAL A 113 -9.70 13.66 0.91
C VAL A 113 -9.72 13.88 2.43
N LEU A 114 -10.89 14.09 3.03
CA LEU A 114 -11.01 14.26 4.47
C LEU A 114 -10.74 12.99 5.28
N ALA A 115 -10.96 11.82 4.69
CA ALA A 115 -10.72 10.53 5.34
C ALA A 115 -9.30 9.98 5.09
N ALA A 116 -8.53 10.58 4.19
CA ALA A 116 -7.21 10.12 3.82
C ALA A 116 -6.22 10.27 4.99
N ARG A 117 -5.44 9.20 5.23
CA ARG A 117 -4.33 9.20 6.20
C ARG A 117 -2.96 9.23 5.53
N CYS A 118 -2.93 9.13 4.20
CA CYS A 118 -1.72 9.23 3.40
C CYS A 118 -1.45 10.68 2.99
N PRO A 119 -0.23 10.97 2.48
CA PRO A 119 0.05 12.24 1.84
C PRO A 119 -0.87 12.50 0.65
N LEU A 120 -1.17 13.78 0.41
CA LEU A 120 -1.93 14.23 -0.75
C LEU A 120 -1.00 15.00 -1.70
N LEU A 121 -1.08 14.68 -3.00
CA LEU A 121 -0.45 15.44 -4.07
C LEU A 121 -1.54 16.11 -4.92
N ILE A 122 -1.53 17.43 -4.95
CA ILE A 122 -2.47 18.25 -5.73
C ILE A 122 -1.72 18.81 -6.93
N CYS A 123 -2.25 18.56 -8.14
CA CYS A 123 -1.74 19.14 -9.39
C CYS A 123 -2.79 20.14 -9.94
N PRO A 124 -2.72 21.44 -9.59
CA PRO A 124 -3.67 22.44 -10.03
C PRO A 124 -3.69 22.55 -11.55
N THR A 125 -4.87 22.75 -12.12
CA THR A 125 -5.01 23.01 -13.56
C THR A 125 -6.21 23.91 -13.81
N MET A 126 -5.94 25.06 -14.43
CA MET A 126 -6.93 26.10 -14.74
C MET A 126 -6.32 27.10 -15.72
N ASP A 127 -7.11 28.06 -16.18
CA ASP A 127 -6.58 29.16 -16.98
C ASP A 127 -5.67 30.10 -16.16
N GLY A 128 -4.79 30.86 -16.81
CA GLY A 128 -3.78 31.68 -16.13
C GLY A 128 -4.39 32.73 -15.20
N GLU A 129 -5.41 33.45 -15.68
CA GLU A 129 -6.12 34.44 -14.86
C GLU A 129 -6.83 33.80 -13.65
N MET A 130 -7.32 32.56 -13.82
CA MET A 130 -7.91 31.81 -12.71
C MET A 130 -6.84 31.43 -11.68
N TYR A 131 -5.66 30.99 -12.15
CA TYR A 131 -4.55 30.61 -11.29
C TYR A 131 -4.08 31.81 -10.45
N GLU A 132 -3.93 32.98 -11.07
CA GLU A 132 -3.50 34.22 -10.42
C GLU A 132 -4.57 34.86 -9.52
N SER A 133 -5.82 34.40 -9.59
CA SER A 133 -6.91 34.93 -8.78
C SER A 133 -6.58 34.90 -7.28
N PRO A 134 -6.83 35.98 -6.52
CA PRO A 134 -6.58 36.02 -5.09
C PRO A 134 -7.28 34.89 -4.31
N ALA A 135 -8.45 34.44 -4.77
CA ALA A 135 -9.17 33.34 -4.14
C ALA A 135 -8.44 32.00 -4.34
N VAL A 136 -7.90 31.74 -5.53
CA VAL A 136 -7.12 30.53 -5.82
C VAL A 136 -5.80 30.55 -5.08
N GLN A 137 -5.07 31.67 -5.10
CA GLN A 137 -3.82 31.83 -4.35
C GLN A 137 -4.01 31.61 -2.85
N LYS A 138 -5.09 32.14 -2.28
CA LYS A 138 -5.47 31.86 -0.88
C LYS A 138 -5.68 30.36 -0.65
N ASN A 139 -6.45 29.70 -1.52
CA ASN A 139 -6.72 28.27 -1.38
C ASN A 139 -5.46 27.40 -1.54
N LEU A 140 -4.55 27.76 -2.45
CA LEU A 140 -3.25 27.10 -2.62
C LEU A 140 -2.42 27.18 -1.33
N ASN A 141 -2.34 28.37 -0.73
CA ASN A 141 -1.64 28.56 0.54
C ASN A 141 -2.30 27.74 1.67
N THR A 142 -3.63 27.76 1.77
CA THR A 142 -4.37 26.98 2.77
C THR A 142 -4.08 25.48 2.68
N VAL A 143 -4.10 24.89 1.48
CA VAL A 143 -3.81 23.45 1.34
C VAL A 143 -2.35 23.11 1.61
N GLN A 144 -1.42 24.02 1.33
CA GLN A 144 -0.02 23.86 1.73
C GLN A 144 0.14 23.93 3.26
N GLU A 145 -0.58 24.82 3.94
CA GLU A 145 -0.60 24.90 5.41
C GLU A 145 -1.18 23.62 6.06
N PHE A 146 -2.09 22.92 5.39
CA PHE A 146 -2.56 21.59 5.80
C PHE A 146 -1.51 20.48 5.61
N GLY A 147 -0.37 20.79 5.00
CA GLY A 147 0.70 19.84 4.72
C GLY A 147 0.50 19.04 3.43
N TYR A 148 -0.40 19.46 2.54
CA TYR A 148 -0.57 18.81 1.24
C TYR A 148 0.54 19.22 0.28
N HIS A 149 1.00 18.28 -0.55
CA HIS A 149 1.99 18.53 -1.57
C HIS A 149 1.33 19.19 -2.78
N LEU A 150 1.98 20.23 -3.30
CA LEU A 150 1.52 20.97 -4.47
C LEU A 150 2.55 20.81 -5.59
N LEU A 151 2.12 20.28 -6.74
CA LEU A 151 2.92 20.34 -7.96
C LEU A 151 2.42 21.50 -8.81
N GLU A 152 3.25 22.53 -8.96
CA GLU A 152 2.88 23.72 -9.70
C GLU A 152 2.55 23.40 -11.17
N PRO A 153 1.56 24.10 -11.76
CA PRO A 153 1.26 23.94 -13.18
C PRO A 153 2.39 24.48 -14.06
N GLU A 154 2.49 23.91 -15.26
CA GLU A 154 3.40 24.37 -16.29
C GLU A 154 2.88 25.62 -17.01
N GLU A 155 3.80 26.34 -17.63
CA GLU A 155 3.51 27.40 -18.58
C GLU A 155 3.32 26.85 -19.99
N GLY A 156 2.38 27.43 -20.74
CA GLY A 156 2.21 27.14 -22.16
C GLY A 156 0.86 27.56 -22.68
N TYR A 157 0.50 27.05 -23.86
CA TYR A 157 -0.77 27.35 -24.52
C TYR A 157 -1.97 26.78 -23.75
N LEU A 158 -2.90 27.64 -23.38
CA LEU A 158 -4.10 27.34 -22.58
C LEU A 158 -5.35 27.24 -23.46
N ALA A 159 -6.43 26.69 -22.88
CA ALA A 159 -7.70 26.53 -23.58
C ALA A 159 -8.38 27.85 -23.97
N SER A 160 -8.04 28.95 -23.30
CA SER A 160 -8.44 30.32 -23.67
C SER A 160 -7.82 30.81 -24.98
N GLY A 161 -6.76 30.15 -25.45
CA GLY A 161 -5.96 30.60 -26.59
C GLY A 161 -4.79 31.51 -26.21
N LEU A 162 -4.58 31.74 -24.92
CA LEU A 162 -3.46 32.52 -24.38
C LEU A 162 -2.30 31.61 -23.95
N GLU A 163 -1.09 32.18 -23.84
CA GLU A 163 0.01 31.55 -23.12
C GLU A 163 0.01 32.00 -21.66
N GLY A 164 0.16 31.05 -20.75
CA GLY A 164 0.21 31.35 -19.32
C GLY A 164 0.46 30.13 -18.45
N LYS A 165 0.60 30.37 -17.14
CA LYS A 165 0.79 29.33 -16.12
C LYS A 165 -0.56 28.72 -15.73
N GLY A 166 -0.71 27.41 -15.87
CA GLY A 166 -2.00 26.75 -15.57
C GLY A 166 -2.20 25.38 -16.19
N ARG A 167 -1.25 24.93 -17.02
CA ARG A 167 -1.29 23.65 -17.70
C ARG A 167 -0.94 22.52 -16.72
N LEU A 168 -1.66 21.39 -16.83
CA LEU A 168 -1.31 20.18 -16.07
C LEU A 168 0.11 19.73 -16.43
N PRO A 169 1.00 19.53 -15.44
CA PRO A 169 2.34 19.04 -15.67
C PRO A 169 2.38 17.70 -16.40
N ASP A 170 3.48 17.45 -17.08
CA ASP A 170 3.67 16.18 -17.77
C ASP A 170 3.70 14.99 -16.80
N THR A 171 3.28 13.84 -17.31
CA THR A 171 3.06 12.62 -16.51
C THR A 171 4.32 12.16 -15.79
N ASP A 172 5.49 12.32 -16.42
CA ASP A 172 6.76 11.93 -15.82
C ASP A 172 7.11 12.78 -14.60
N LEU A 173 6.84 14.09 -14.64
CA LEU A 173 7.06 14.98 -13.48
C LEU A 173 6.13 14.63 -12.32
N ILE A 174 4.86 14.32 -12.61
CA ILE A 174 3.92 13.85 -11.58
C ILE A 174 4.41 12.53 -10.96
N LEU A 175 4.93 11.61 -11.77
CA LEU A 175 5.50 10.35 -11.27
C LEU A 175 6.74 10.55 -10.41
N GLU A 176 7.62 11.47 -10.79
CA GLU A 176 8.80 11.84 -10.02
C GLU A 176 8.40 12.38 -8.64
N GLU A 177 7.43 13.29 -8.60
CA GLU A 177 6.92 13.86 -7.35
C GLU A 177 6.25 12.79 -6.47
N CYS A 178 5.45 11.90 -7.05
CA CYS A 178 4.89 10.75 -6.33
C CYS A 178 5.98 9.90 -5.66
N ASN A 179 7.08 9.65 -6.37
CA ASN A 179 8.21 8.90 -5.83
C ASN A 179 8.93 9.68 -4.72
N ALA A 180 9.10 10.99 -4.86
CA ALA A 180 9.76 11.83 -3.86
C ALA A 180 8.97 11.85 -2.54
N ILE A 181 7.65 12.06 -2.61
CA ILE A 181 6.74 12.07 -1.47
C ILE A 181 6.79 10.73 -0.73
N LEU A 182 6.67 9.62 -1.45
CA LEU A 182 6.65 8.28 -0.85
C LEU A 182 8.02 7.88 -0.25
N LYS A 183 9.14 8.37 -0.81
CA LYS A 183 10.47 8.17 -0.21
C LYS A 183 10.65 8.96 1.08
N LYS A 184 10.23 10.22 1.11
CA LYS A 184 10.36 11.06 2.30
C LYS A 184 9.54 10.50 3.47
N ASN A 185 8.31 10.06 3.20
CA ASN A 185 7.44 9.49 4.25
C ASN A 185 7.95 8.17 4.84
N LYS A 186 8.68 7.33 4.08
CA LYS A 186 9.39 6.18 4.66
C LYS A 186 10.39 6.56 5.75
N SER A 187 10.94 7.77 5.69
CA SER A 187 12.02 8.25 6.56
C SER A 187 11.53 8.97 7.82
N GLU A 188 10.21 9.15 7.98
CA GLU A 188 9.63 9.95 9.08
C GLU A 188 8.60 9.17 9.93
N GLY A 189 8.39 7.88 9.65
CA GLY A 189 7.52 7.04 10.47
C GLY A 189 8.09 6.75 11.88
N PRO A 190 7.26 6.38 12.86
CA PRO A 190 7.69 6.20 14.26
C PRO A 190 8.69 5.05 14.46
N LEU A 191 8.85 4.16 13.47
CA LEU A 191 9.86 3.11 13.47
C LEU A 191 11.02 3.41 12.51
N SER A 192 11.16 4.67 12.05
CA SER A 192 12.26 5.02 11.15
C SER A 192 13.62 4.77 11.80
N GLY A 193 14.50 4.12 11.03
CA GLY A 193 15.83 3.70 11.50
C GLY A 193 15.84 2.47 12.42
N GLN A 194 14.67 1.91 12.76
CA GLN A 194 14.58 0.68 13.55
C GLN A 194 14.62 -0.56 12.66
N LYS A 195 15.36 -1.57 13.08
CA LYS A 195 15.36 -2.91 12.49
C LYS A 195 14.29 -3.76 13.17
N VAL A 196 13.33 -4.24 12.39
CA VAL A 196 12.22 -5.05 12.88
C VAL A 196 12.27 -6.43 12.24
N VAL A 197 12.29 -7.47 13.05
CA VAL A 197 12.18 -8.87 12.60
C VAL A 197 10.78 -9.36 12.93
N VAL A 198 10.10 -9.96 11.96
CA VAL A 198 8.79 -10.59 12.16
C VAL A 198 8.86 -12.04 11.74
N THR A 199 8.41 -12.96 12.60
CA THR A 199 8.26 -14.37 12.21
C THR A 199 6.82 -14.68 11.86
N ALA A 200 6.56 -15.46 10.80
CA ALA A 200 5.21 -15.76 10.33
C ALA A 200 5.03 -17.20 9.83
N GLY A 201 3.78 -17.65 9.72
CA GLY A 201 3.44 -18.95 9.12
C GLY A 201 3.69 -20.15 10.04
N PRO A 202 3.43 -21.38 9.55
CA PRO A 202 3.66 -22.61 10.29
C PRO A 202 5.08 -23.14 10.06
N THR A 203 5.57 -24.00 10.95
CA THR A 203 6.74 -24.86 10.66
C THR A 203 6.29 -26.26 10.20
N ARG A 204 7.09 -26.94 9.39
CA ARG A 204 6.89 -28.31 8.93
C ARG A 204 8.02 -29.21 9.41
N GLU A 205 7.70 -30.07 10.37
CA GLU A 205 8.65 -31.03 10.94
C GLU A 205 8.54 -32.36 10.19
N HIS A 206 9.45 -32.58 9.25
CA HIS A 206 9.43 -33.74 8.36
C HIS A 206 9.67 -35.06 9.10
N ILE A 207 8.80 -36.04 8.82
CA ILE A 207 8.99 -37.44 9.19
C ILE A 207 9.76 -38.15 8.08
N ASP A 208 9.37 -37.86 6.84
CA ASP A 208 9.99 -38.32 5.60
C ASP A 208 9.81 -37.22 4.51
N PRO A 209 10.31 -37.39 3.27
CA PRO A 209 10.18 -36.36 2.23
C PRO A 209 8.75 -36.04 1.80
N VAL A 210 7.75 -36.82 2.23
CA VAL A 210 6.34 -36.70 1.81
C VAL A 210 5.46 -36.24 2.96
N ARG A 211 5.80 -36.60 4.20
CA ARG A 211 4.96 -36.41 5.39
C ARG A 211 5.69 -35.56 6.42
N PHE A 212 4.95 -34.64 7.01
CA PHE A 212 5.44 -33.75 8.05
C PHE A 212 4.36 -33.49 9.10
N ILE A 213 4.78 -33.02 10.27
CA ILE A 213 3.92 -32.51 11.34
C ILE A 213 3.95 -30.99 11.26
N SER A 214 2.78 -30.35 11.28
CA SER A 214 2.66 -28.90 11.15
C SER A 214 1.39 -28.38 11.80
N ASN A 215 1.32 -27.06 11.93
CA ASN A 215 0.16 -26.35 12.47
C ASN A 215 -0.62 -25.68 11.32
N PRO A 216 -1.94 -25.50 11.42
CA PRO A 216 -2.76 -24.90 10.36
C PRO A 216 -2.66 -23.36 10.31
N SER A 217 -1.47 -22.80 10.54
CA SER A 217 -1.27 -21.35 10.51
C SER A 217 -1.33 -20.84 9.07
N SER A 218 -2.13 -19.78 8.87
CA SER A 218 -2.22 -19.10 7.58
C SER A 218 -1.08 -18.10 7.34
N GLY A 219 -0.34 -17.72 8.39
CA GLY A 219 0.69 -16.67 8.35
C GLY A 219 0.20 -15.24 8.19
N LYS A 220 -1.10 -15.01 7.90
CA LYS A 220 -1.67 -13.68 7.63
C LYS A 220 -1.35 -12.62 8.69
N MET A 221 -1.35 -13.01 9.97
CA MET A 221 -1.04 -12.10 11.07
C MET A 221 0.39 -11.56 10.99
N GLY A 222 1.37 -12.44 10.80
CA GLY A 222 2.77 -12.02 10.71
C GLY A 222 3.06 -11.18 9.46
N PHE A 223 2.45 -11.53 8.32
CA PHE A 223 2.55 -10.71 7.11
C PHE A 223 1.97 -9.30 7.33
N ALA A 224 0.79 -9.20 7.96
CA ALA A 224 0.18 -7.90 8.26
C ALA A 224 1.04 -7.07 9.24
N MET A 225 1.68 -7.71 10.22
CA MET A 225 2.60 -7.04 11.14
C MET A 225 3.86 -6.53 10.42
N ALA A 226 4.43 -7.32 9.52
CA ALA A 226 5.59 -6.91 8.72
C ALA A 226 5.26 -5.71 7.80
N GLU A 227 4.13 -5.76 7.10
CA GLU A 227 3.65 -4.63 6.28
C GLU A 227 3.32 -3.39 7.11
N ALA A 228 2.79 -3.56 8.32
CA ALA A 228 2.56 -2.45 9.23
C ALA A 228 3.89 -1.81 9.68
N ALA A 229 4.88 -2.62 10.07
CA ALA A 229 6.20 -2.11 10.46
C ALA A 229 6.91 -1.37 9.31
N GLU A 230 6.86 -1.91 8.09
CA GLU A 230 7.44 -1.26 6.90
C GLU A 230 6.78 0.09 6.62
N ARG A 231 5.45 0.16 6.73
CA ARG A 231 4.69 1.41 6.57
C ARG A 231 5.02 2.43 7.65
N LEU A 232 5.40 1.99 8.85
CA LEU A 232 5.87 2.85 9.94
C LEU A 232 7.35 3.23 9.80
N GLY A 233 8.02 2.86 8.69
CA GLY A 233 9.38 3.28 8.35
C GLY A 233 10.49 2.33 8.80
N ALA A 234 10.16 1.16 9.34
CA ALA A 234 11.16 0.18 9.78
C ALA A 234 11.91 -0.47 8.61
N ASP A 235 13.14 -0.90 8.87
CA ASP A 235 13.87 -1.88 8.08
C ASP A 235 13.41 -3.29 8.50
N VAL A 236 12.54 -3.91 7.69
CA VAL A 236 11.83 -5.14 8.07
C VAL A 236 12.45 -6.39 7.44
N THR A 237 12.75 -7.37 8.28
CA THR A 237 13.02 -8.75 7.87
C THR A 237 11.86 -9.66 8.27
N LEU A 238 11.22 -10.30 7.29
CA LEU A 238 10.15 -11.27 7.49
C LEU A 238 10.69 -12.69 7.33
N ILE A 239 10.77 -13.44 8.42
CA ILE A 239 11.17 -14.86 8.40
C ILE A 239 9.90 -15.69 8.45
N HIS A 240 9.60 -16.48 7.42
CA HIS A 240 8.31 -17.17 7.38
C HIS A 240 8.39 -18.60 6.89
N GLY A 241 7.51 -19.41 7.49
CA GLY A 241 7.24 -20.76 7.03
C GLY A 241 6.41 -20.81 5.76
N PRO A 242 6.10 -22.04 5.27
CA PRO A 242 5.37 -22.23 4.02
C PRO A 242 3.93 -21.73 4.11
N VAL A 243 3.62 -20.70 3.31
CA VAL A 243 2.29 -20.07 3.20
C VAL A 243 1.98 -19.76 1.75
N ASN A 244 0.70 -19.57 1.43
CA ASN A 244 0.25 -19.13 0.10
C ASN A 244 -0.07 -17.63 0.10
N ILE A 245 0.93 -16.82 0.48
CA ILE A 245 0.85 -15.35 0.52
C ILE A 245 2.07 -14.81 -0.22
N SER A 246 1.87 -13.85 -1.13
CA SER A 246 2.98 -13.21 -1.84
C SER A 246 3.85 -12.39 -0.89
N ASN A 247 5.16 -12.40 -1.14
CA ASN A 247 6.10 -11.58 -0.36
C ASN A 247 5.83 -10.08 -0.55
N PRO A 248 5.70 -9.29 0.54
CA PRO A 248 5.45 -7.86 0.44
C PRO A 248 6.63 -7.13 -0.21
N ALA A 249 6.33 -6.16 -1.08
CA ALA A 249 7.36 -5.33 -1.69
C ALA A 249 8.04 -4.43 -0.65
N GLY A 250 9.37 -4.32 -0.72
CA GLY A 250 10.14 -3.46 0.19
C GLY A 250 10.45 -4.07 1.56
N ILE A 251 10.13 -5.35 1.76
CA ILE A 251 10.50 -6.16 2.94
C ILE A 251 11.48 -7.25 2.52
N THR A 252 12.49 -7.52 3.33
CA THR A 252 13.38 -8.67 3.12
C THR A 252 12.70 -9.94 3.63
N SER A 253 12.25 -10.81 2.73
CA SER A 253 11.65 -12.11 3.09
C SER A 253 12.68 -13.23 3.10
N ILE A 254 12.64 -14.08 4.14
CA ILE A 254 13.44 -15.28 4.31
C ILE A 254 12.49 -16.47 4.53
N GLU A 255 12.50 -17.41 3.61
CA GLU A 255 11.72 -18.65 3.72
C GLU A 255 12.45 -19.67 4.60
N ILE A 256 11.69 -20.32 5.48
CA ILE A 256 12.13 -21.45 6.30
C ILE A 256 11.14 -22.59 6.20
N GLU A 257 11.57 -23.80 6.54
CA GLU A 257 10.67 -24.95 6.61
C GLU A 257 10.46 -25.44 8.06
N SER A 258 11.53 -25.56 8.84
CA SER A 258 11.49 -26.16 10.18
C SER A 258 11.64 -25.14 11.32
N ALA A 259 11.24 -25.55 12.53
CA ALA A 259 11.48 -24.79 13.76
C ALA A 259 12.97 -24.56 14.02
N ASN A 260 13.83 -25.50 13.60
CA ASN A 260 15.28 -25.35 13.74
C ASN A 260 15.84 -24.31 12.76
N GLU A 261 15.39 -24.30 11.50
CA GLU A 261 15.77 -23.24 10.55
C GLU A 261 15.27 -21.86 11.01
N LEU A 262 14.03 -21.79 11.50
CA LEU A 262 13.50 -20.57 12.08
C LEU A 262 14.39 -20.09 13.23
N PHE A 263 14.82 -21.00 14.11
CA PHE A 263 15.71 -20.66 15.21
C PHE A 263 17.04 -20.09 14.73
N GLU A 264 17.72 -20.75 13.79
CA GLU A 264 19.00 -20.27 13.25
C GLU A 264 18.84 -18.90 12.55
N LYS A 265 17.76 -18.68 11.80
CA LYS A 265 17.49 -17.37 11.19
C LYS A 265 17.17 -16.30 12.21
N VAL A 266 16.42 -16.60 13.26
CA VAL A 266 16.18 -15.63 14.34
C VAL A 266 17.49 -15.27 15.05
N LYS A 267 18.42 -16.21 15.24
CA LYS A 267 19.75 -15.92 15.81
C LYS A 267 20.56 -14.96 14.95
N GLU A 268 20.58 -15.17 13.63
CA GLU A 268 21.28 -14.30 12.67
C GLU A 268 20.80 -12.83 12.77
N HIS A 269 19.55 -12.62 13.21
CA HIS A 269 18.91 -11.31 13.35
C HIS A 269 18.58 -10.92 14.80
N ALA A 270 19.24 -11.54 15.78
CA ALA A 270 18.94 -11.31 17.21
C ALA A 270 19.25 -9.88 17.70
N ASN A 271 20.07 -9.13 16.94
CA ASN A 271 20.44 -7.75 17.23
C ASN A 271 19.43 -6.71 16.70
N ALA A 272 18.27 -7.13 16.21
CA ALA A 272 17.21 -6.22 15.79
C ALA A 272 16.61 -5.45 16.99
N ASP A 273 16.13 -4.23 16.74
CA ASP A 273 15.54 -3.38 17.78
C ASP A 273 14.19 -3.96 18.27
N VAL A 274 13.43 -4.56 17.36
CA VAL A 274 12.15 -5.22 17.66
C VAL A 274 12.09 -6.59 16.99
N ILE A 275 11.70 -7.61 17.75
CA ILE A 275 11.44 -8.97 17.25
C ILE A 275 10.01 -9.35 17.60
N ILE A 276 9.17 -9.57 16.58
CA ILE A 276 7.76 -9.92 16.70
C ILE A 276 7.60 -11.40 16.35
N MET A 277 7.38 -12.23 17.37
CA MET A 277 7.25 -13.68 17.20
C MET A 277 5.80 -14.08 16.96
N THR A 278 5.38 -14.18 15.69
CA THR A 278 4.01 -14.59 15.33
C THR A 278 3.92 -15.91 14.55
N ALA A 279 5.06 -16.54 14.25
CA ALA A 279 5.08 -17.87 13.66
C ALA A 279 4.45 -18.90 14.60
N ALA A 280 3.69 -19.85 14.03
CA ALA A 280 3.17 -20.99 14.75
C ALA A 280 4.23 -22.11 14.75
N VAL A 281 5.19 -21.97 15.65
CA VAL A 281 6.32 -22.91 15.79
C VAL A 281 5.82 -24.22 16.40
N SER A 282 6.22 -25.35 15.82
CA SER A 282 5.95 -26.68 16.38
C SER A 282 6.72 -26.87 17.69
N ASP A 283 6.07 -27.34 18.75
CA ASP A 283 6.73 -27.65 20.05
C ASP A 283 7.57 -28.94 19.99
N PHE A 284 7.27 -29.80 19.01
CA PHE A 284 7.87 -31.11 18.85
C PHE A 284 8.21 -31.40 17.39
N SER A 285 9.29 -32.14 17.17
CA SER A 285 9.70 -32.66 15.88
C SER A 285 10.00 -34.16 15.94
N PRO A 286 9.92 -34.90 14.82
CA PRO A 286 10.33 -36.30 14.77
C PRO A 286 11.77 -36.47 15.27
N LYS A 287 11.97 -37.45 16.15
CA LYS A 287 13.30 -37.77 16.69
C LYS A 287 14.22 -38.30 15.60
N GLU A 288 13.66 -39.11 14.69
CA GLU A 288 14.32 -39.62 13.49
C GLU A 288 13.59 -39.11 12.25
N VAL A 289 14.36 -38.63 11.27
CA VAL A 289 13.86 -38.17 9.97
C VAL A 289 14.40 -39.13 8.91
N HIS A 290 13.50 -39.71 8.13
CA HIS A 290 13.88 -40.65 7.07
C HIS A 290 14.18 -39.91 5.77
N SER A 291 15.26 -40.31 5.08
CA SER A 291 15.64 -39.75 3.77
C SER A 291 14.76 -40.25 2.62
N GLN A 292 13.96 -41.30 2.85
CA GLN A 292 13.06 -41.89 1.87
C GLN A 292 11.67 -42.07 2.48
N LYS A 293 10.64 -42.06 1.61
CA LYS A 293 9.25 -42.30 2.01
C LYS A 293 9.14 -43.61 2.76
N VAL A 294 8.65 -43.56 4.01
CA VAL A 294 8.48 -44.76 4.82
C VAL A 294 7.37 -45.62 4.22
N LYS A 295 7.73 -46.86 3.84
CA LYS A 295 6.79 -47.85 3.29
C LYS A 295 5.88 -48.36 4.39
N LYS A 296 4.61 -48.62 4.04
CA LYS A 296 3.58 -49.07 4.99
C LYS A 296 3.98 -50.34 5.73
N ASP A 297 4.61 -51.28 5.03
CA ASP A 297 4.91 -52.62 5.56
C ASP A 297 6.09 -52.62 6.54
N THR A 298 6.91 -51.56 6.53
CA THR A 298 8.07 -51.39 7.41
C THR A 298 7.88 -50.22 8.38
N ALA A 299 6.73 -49.54 8.33
CA ALA A 299 6.45 -48.40 9.18
C ALA A 299 6.12 -48.88 10.59
N ASP A 300 6.81 -48.34 11.58
CA ASP A 300 6.41 -48.52 12.96
C ASP A 300 5.06 -47.81 13.21
N SER A 301 4.27 -48.33 14.14
CA SER A 301 2.97 -47.75 14.50
C SER A 301 3.10 -46.49 15.35
N THR A 302 4.33 -46.15 15.77
CA THR A 302 4.63 -45.03 16.64
C THR A 302 5.64 -44.08 16.00
N ILE A 303 5.49 -42.78 16.24
CA ILE A 303 6.46 -41.75 15.87
C ILE A 303 7.01 -41.18 17.17
N GLN A 304 8.31 -41.37 17.41
CA GLN A 304 8.98 -40.75 18.55
C GLN A 304 9.24 -39.28 18.26
N LEU A 305 8.92 -38.41 19.22
CA LEU A 305 9.11 -36.98 19.12
C LEU A 305 10.20 -36.49 20.07
N LYS A 306 10.89 -35.43 19.68
CA LYS A 306 11.78 -34.62 20.52
C LYS A 306 11.24 -33.20 20.59
N LYS A 307 11.58 -32.46 21.65
CA LYS A 307 11.24 -31.03 21.76
C LYS A 307 12.04 -30.23 20.73
N THR A 308 11.42 -29.22 20.16
CA THR A 308 12.10 -28.21 19.32
C THR A 308 12.81 -27.17 20.20
N PRO A 309 13.70 -26.35 19.63
CA PRO A 309 14.32 -25.24 20.37
C PRO A 309 13.28 -24.22 20.82
N ASP A 310 13.38 -23.75 22.07
CA ASP A 310 12.57 -22.64 22.57
C ASP A 310 13.20 -21.31 22.15
N ILE A 311 12.72 -20.78 21.03
CA ILE A 311 13.24 -19.56 20.42
C ILE A 311 12.99 -18.34 21.33
N LEU A 312 11.84 -18.29 22.01
CA LEU A 312 11.47 -17.17 22.89
C LEU A 312 12.31 -17.16 24.16
N ALA A 313 12.52 -18.34 24.77
CA ALA A 313 13.40 -18.45 25.92
C ALA A 313 14.84 -18.05 25.56
N TRP A 314 15.36 -18.55 24.43
CA TRP A 314 16.69 -18.17 23.98
C TRP A 314 16.83 -16.66 23.72
N LEU A 315 15.86 -16.03 23.06
CA LEU A 315 15.84 -14.58 22.86
C LEU A 315 15.79 -13.81 24.18
N GLY A 316 15.05 -14.32 25.17
CA GLY A 316 15.00 -13.75 26.52
C GLY A 316 16.37 -13.75 27.20
N ASP A 317 17.17 -14.80 26.99
CA ASP A 317 18.52 -14.92 27.54
C ASP A 317 19.57 -14.06 26.80
N GLN A 318 19.26 -13.54 25.60
CA GLN A 318 20.18 -12.68 24.83
C GLN A 318 20.00 -11.18 25.12
N LYS A 319 19.02 -10.79 25.94
CA LYS A 319 18.71 -9.39 26.24
C LYS A 319 19.32 -8.88 27.55
#